data_AF-A0A952C218-F1
#
_entry.id   AF-A0A952C218-F1
#
_cell.length_a   1.000
_cell.length_b   1.000
_cell.length_c   1.000
_cell.angle_alpha   90.00
_cell.angle_beta   90.00
_cell.angle_gamma   90.00
#
_symmetry.space_group_name_H-M   'P 1'
#
loop_
_entity.id
_entity.type
_entity.pdbx_description
1 polymer ?
#
loop_
_entity_poly.entity_id
_entity_poly.type
_entity_poly.pdbx_seq_one_letter_code
_entity_poly.pdbx_strand_id
1 'polypeptide(L)'
;GRPTFKMTVDDETKTIEAVEVLRDAACGCARHVAEGLVTLSVEEAEYAAGMRHHHYPCLASMAMDPDYDDTLMHVSGHLLRDEVARHVKAHKRPPEYLRPAGRSE
;
A
#
# COMPACT_ATOMS: atom_id res chain seq x y z
N GLY A 1 -0.30 8.97 -10.21
CA GLY A 1 -1.63 9.56 -9.85
C GLY A 1 -1.73 9.70 -8.34
N ARG A 2 -2.91 10.01 -7.78
CA ARG A 2 -3.11 10.01 -6.31
C ARG A 2 -4.37 9.21 -5.96
N PRO A 3 -4.41 7.90 -6.18
CA PRO A 3 -5.64 7.14 -5.95
C PRO A 3 -6.16 7.31 -4.51
N THR A 4 -7.46 7.11 -4.32
CA THR A 4 -8.09 7.14 -3.00
C THR A 4 -9.03 5.96 -2.86
N PHE A 5 -8.98 5.31 -1.70
CA PHE A 5 -9.78 4.12 -1.42
C PHE A 5 -10.72 4.36 -0.25
N LYS A 6 -11.75 3.52 -0.17
CA LYS A 6 -12.49 3.24 1.06
C LYS A 6 -12.34 1.74 1.33
N MET A 7 -11.82 1.37 2.49
CA MET A 7 -11.52 -0.02 2.83
C MET A 7 -12.34 -0.48 4.03
N THR A 8 -12.80 -1.72 3.98
CA THR A 8 -13.39 -2.42 5.12
C THR A 8 -12.44 -3.53 5.55
N VAL A 9 -12.17 -3.60 6.86
CA VAL A 9 -11.27 -4.57 7.47
C VAL A 9 -12.04 -5.31 8.55
N ASP A 10 -11.91 -6.63 8.55
CA ASP A 10 -12.38 -7.49 9.64
C ASP A 10 -11.43 -7.33 10.83
N ASP A 11 -11.96 -6.88 11.97
CA ASP A 11 -11.18 -6.63 13.17
C ASP A 11 -10.78 -7.89 13.95
N GLU A 12 -11.48 -9.00 13.77
CA GLU A 12 -11.15 -10.28 14.41
C GLU A 12 -10.05 -11.00 13.62
N THR A 13 -10.22 -11.11 12.30
CA THR A 13 -9.27 -11.85 11.44
C THR A 13 -8.13 -10.98 10.93
N LYS A 14 -8.23 -9.65 11.05
CA LYS A 14 -7.29 -8.67 10.49
C LYS A 14 -7.10 -8.86 8.98
N THR A 15 -8.19 -9.12 8.27
CA THR A 15 -8.22 -9.28 6.81
C THR A 15 -9.02 -8.17 6.13
N ILE A 16 -8.69 -7.87 4.87
CA ILE A 16 -9.37 -6.86 4.07
C ILE A 16 -10.63 -7.48 3.45
N GLU A 17 -11.81 -7.03 3.84
CA GLU A 17 -13.09 -7.54 3.32
C GLU A 17 -13.49 -6.86 2.01
N ALA A 18 -13.22 -5.56 1.89
CA ALA A 18 -13.61 -4.78 0.72
C ALA A 18 -12.68 -3.60 0.48
N VAL A 19 -12.48 -3.26 -0.80
CA VAL A 19 -11.75 -2.07 -1.25
C VAL A 19 -12.56 -1.38 -2.35
N GLU A 20 -13.17 -0.26 -2.03
CA GLU A 20 -13.87 0.60 -2.99
C GLU A 20 -12.91 1.66 -3.53
N VAL A 21 -12.83 1.77 -4.86
CA VAL A 21 -12.00 2.77 -5.54
C VAL A 21 -12.79 4.06 -5.72
N LEU A 22 -12.54 5.06 -4.87
CA LEU A 22 -13.16 6.38 -4.98
C LEU A 22 -12.53 7.21 -6.09
N ARG A 23 -11.22 7.03 -6.31
CA ARG A 23 -10.48 7.63 -7.41
C ARG A 23 -9.35 6.73 -7.87
N ASP A 24 -9.33 6.49 -9.19
CA ASP A 24 -8.31 5.67 -9.84
C ASP A 24 -7.13 6.52 -10.36
N ALA A 25 -6.07 5.84 -10.79
CA ALA A 25 -5.07 6.41 -11.68
C ALA A 25 -5.57 6.35 -13.12
N ALA A 26 -5.09 7.26 -13.99
CA ALA A 26 -5.48 7.29 -15.40
C ALA A 26 -5.16 5.98 -16.14
N CYS A 27 -4.17 5.22 -15.67
CA CYS A 27 -3.81 3.92 -16.20
C CYS A 27 -4.72 2.77 -15.73
N GLY A 28 -5.58 2.96 -14.72
CA GLY A 28 -6.41 1.90 -14.14
C GLY A 28 -5.74 1.06 -13.04
N CYS A 29 -4.50 1.40 -12.66
CA CYS A 29 -3.72 0.62 -11.70
C CYS A 29 -4.37 0.50 -10.32
N ALA A 30 -5.07 1.53 -9.84
CA ALA A 30 -5.62 1.51 -8.49
C ALA A 30 -6.75 0.48 -8.36
N ARG A 31 -7.56 0.30 -9.43
CA ARG A 31 -8.56 -0.77 -9.49
C ARG A 31 -7.94 -2.15 -9.49
N HIS A 32 -6.89 -2.35 -10.28
CA HIS A 32 -6.16 -3.63 -10.29
C HIS A 32 -5.57 -3.97 -8.91
N VAL A 33 -4.98 -2.97 -8.24
CA VAL A 33 -4.46 -3.18 -6.89
C VAL A 33 -5.61 -3.47 -5.91
N ALA A 34 -6.70 -2.71 -5.94
CA ALA A 34 -7.85 -2.90 -5.05
C ALA A 34 -8.43 -4.32 -5.13
N GLU A 35 -8.66 -4.83 -6.33
CA GLU A 35 -9.13 -6.21 -6.56
C GLU A 35 -8.19 -7.24 -5.91
N GLY A 36 -6.88 -7.00 -6.01
CA GLY A 36 -5.88 -7.90 -5.47
C GLY A 36 -5.64 -7.81 -3.96
N LEU A 37 -6.20 -6.80 -3.27
CA LEU A 37 -6.04 -6.64 -1.83
C LEU A 37 -7.13 -7.34 -1.01
N VAL A 38 -8.30 -7.60 -1.60
CA VAL A 38 -9.41 -8.29 -0.93
C VAL A 38 -8.94 -9.68 -0.48
N THR A 39 -9.35 -10.10 0.71
CA THR A 39 -8.95 -11.33 1.42
C THR A 39 -7.53 -11.37 2.00
N LEU A 40 -6.68 -10.38 1.73
CA LEU A 40 -5.33 -10.35 2.29
C LEU A 40 -5.33 -9.91 3.76
N SER A 41 -4.30 -10.36 4.49
CA SER A 41 -3.99 -9.81 5.80
C SER A 41 -3.58 -8.33 5.68
N VAL A 42 -4.00 -7.52 6.66
CA VAL A 42 -3.55 -6.12 6.77
C VAL A 42 -2.03 -5.99 6.85
N GLU A 43 -1.33 -7.01 7.34
CA GLU A 43 0.14 -7.02 7.45
C GLU A 43 0.80 -7.07 6.07
N GLU A 44 0.19 -7.77 5.12
CA GLU A 44 0.72 -7.95 3.76
C GLU A 44 0.28 -6.82 2.81
N ALA A 45 -0.76 -6.06 3.16
CA ALA A 45 -1.45 -5.13 2.28
C ALA A 45 -0.53 -4.13 1.56
N GLU A 46 0.41 -3.50 2.26
CA GLU A 46 1.32 -2.52 1.66
C GLU A 46 2.33 -3.15 0.71
N TYR A 47 2.82 -4.35 1.04
CA TYR A 47 3.73 -5.09 0.17
C TYR A 47 3.00 -5.57 -1.08
N ALA A 48 1.84 -6.19 -0.89
CA ALA A 48 0.92 -6.63 -1.93
C ALA A 48 0.53 -5.50 -2.89
N ALA A 49 0.24 -4.30 -2.35
CA ALA A 49 -0.09 -3.11 -3.13
C ALA A 49 1.09 -2.63 -3.98
N GLY A 50 2.30 -2.57 -3.39
CA GLY A 50 3.53 -2.19 -4.10
C GLY A 50 3.86 -3.14 -5.26
N MET A 51 3.82 -4.46 -5.00
CA MET A 51 4.12 -5.46 -6.02
C MET A 51 3.11 -5.47 -7.16
N ARG A 52 1.82 -5.33 -6.85
CA ARG A 52 0.76 -5.25 -7.88
C ARG A 52 0.90 -4.00 -8.71
N HIS A 53 1.22 -2.85 -8.10
CA HIS A 53 1.51 -1.63 -8.83
C HIS A 53 2.71 -1.80 -9.77
N HIS A 54 3.81 -2.37 -9.26
CA HIS A 54 5.04 -2.57 -10.02
C HIS A 54 4.85 -3.52 -11.22
N HIS A 55 3.99 -4.53 -11.09
CA HIS A 55 3.72 -5.49 -12.18
C HIS A 55 2.58 -5.05 -13.12
N TYR A 56 1.89 -3.96 -12.82
CA TYR A 56 0.85 -3.41 -13.68
C TYR A 56 1.47 -2.59 -14.82
N PRO A 57 0.88 -2.56 -16.04
CA PRO A 57 1.32 -1.68 -17.14
C PRO A 57 1.03 -0.20 -16.82
N CYS A 58 1.75 0.35 -15.86
CA CYS A 58 1.60 1.73 -15.42
C CYS A 58 2.11 2.70 -16.49
N LEU A 59 1.45 3.86 -16.60
CA LEU A 59 1.87 4.93 -17.52
C LEU A 59 2.98 5.82 -16.95
N ALA A 60 3.40 5.58 -15.70
CA ALA A 60 4.48 6.33 -15.08
C ALA A 60 5.84 5.91 -15.64
N SER A 61 6.74 6.87 -15.82
CA SER A 61 8.07 6.62 -16.37
C SER A 61 8.93 5.73 -15.46
N MET A 62 9.65 4.80 -16.07
CA MET A 62 10.73 4.02 -15.45
C MET A 62 12.09 4.71 -15.51
N ALA A 63 12.20 5.84 -16.21
CA ALA A 63 13.42 6.64 -16.19
C ALA A 63 13.58 7.33 -14.84
N MET A 64 14.83 7.49 -14.41
CA MET A 64 15.16 8.30 -13.24
C MET A 64 14.69 9.74 -13.48
N ASP A 65 13.94 10.26 -12.51
CA ASP A 65 13.52 11.64 -12.47
C ASP A 65 14.44 12.42 -11.52
N PRO A 66 15.15 13.46 -11.99
CA PRO A 66 16.14 14.17 -11.19
C PRO A 66 15.53 14.96 -10.02
N ASP A 67 14.23 15.28 -10.06
CA ASP A 67 13.56 16.02 -8.99
C ASP A 67 13.20 15.12 -7.80
N TYR A 68 13.10 13.80 -8.04
CA TYR A 68 12.73 12.81 -7.03
C TYR A 68 13.90 11.90 -6.61
N ASP A 69 15.01 11.90 -7.35
CA ASP A 69 16.10 10.92 -7.21
C ASP A 69 15.58 9.46 -7.27
N ASP A 70 14.51 9.25 -8.04
CA ASP A 70 13.82 7.98 -8.23
C ASP A 70 13.00 7.99 -9.52
N THR A 71 12.43 6.86 -9.92
CA THR A 71 11.52 6.77 -11.06
C THR A 71 10.12 7.27 -10.69
N LEU A 72 9.42 7.90 -11.63
CA LEU A 72 8.01 8.28 -11.42
C LEU A 72 7.11 7.06 -11.17
N MET A 73 7.49 5.88 -11.67
CA MET A 73 6.82 4.62 -11.36
C MET A 73 6.90 4.29 -9.87
N HIS A 74 8.08 4.36 -9.26
CA HIS A 74 8.25 4.13 -7.83
C HIS A 74 7.54 5.20 -7.00
N VAL A 75 7.70 6.48 -7.34
CA VAL A 75 6.98 7.58 -6.67
C VAL A 75 5.47 7.32 -6.70
N SER A 76 4.92 6.92 -7.85
CA SER A 76 3.50 6.54 -7.94
C SER A 76 3.16 5.32 -7.10
N GLY A 77 4.05 4.33 -7.00
CA GLY A 77 3.87 3.14 -6.18
C GLY A 77 3.88 3.47 -4.68
N HIS A 78 4.76 4.36 -4.24
CA HIS A 78 4.79 4.88 -2.87
C HIS A 78 3.48 5.60 -2.52
N LEU A 79 2.99 6.49 -3.38
CA LEU A 79 1.71 7.17 -3.16
C LEU A 79 0.53 6.19 -3.00
N LEU A 80 0.53 5.12 -3.79
CA LEU A 80 -0.51 4.09 -3.71
C LEU A 80 -0.36 3.27 -2.42
N ARG A 81 0.86 2.86 -2.06
CA ARG A 81 1.14 2.14 -0.81
C ARG A 81 0.77 2.97 0.42
N ASP A 82 1.07 4.26 0.42
CA ASP A 82 0.75 5.19 1.51
C ASP A 82 -0.77 5.40 1.67
N GLU A 83 -1.51 5.40 0.56
CA GLU A 83 -2.98 5.39 0.61
C GLU A 83 -3.49 4.11 1.26
N VAL A 84 -2.99 2.93 0.87
CA VAL A 84 -3.37 1.65 1.50
C VAL A 84 -2.99 1.63 2.99
N ALA A 85 -1.76 2.04 3.32
CA ALA A 85 -1.24 2.09 4.68
C ALA A 85 -2.13 2.91 5.63
N ARG A 86 -2.66 4.04 5.15
CA ARG A 86 -3.55 4.91 5.92
C ARG A 86 -4.83 4.19 6.39
N HIS A 87 -5.34 3.24 5.62
CA HIS A 87 -6.54 2.49 5.98
C HIS A 87 -6.23 1.30 6.89
N VAL A 88 -5.07 0.67 6.74
CA VAL A 88 -4.76 -0.58 7.49
C VAL A 88 -3.96 -0.35 8.77
N LYS A 89 -3.30 0.80 8.95
CA LYS A 89 -2.38 1.07 10.06
C LYS A 89 -2.96 0.81 11.45
N ALA A 90 -4.23 1.17 11.68
CA ALA A 90 -4.89 0.98 12.98
C ALA A 90 -5.16 -0.50 13.32
N HIS A 91 -5.18 -1.37 12.31
CA HIS A 91 -5.49 -2.79 12.44
C HIS A 91 -4.22 -3.67 12.51
N LYS A 92 -3.05 -3.09 12.23
CA LYS A 92 -1.75 -3.78 12.27
C LYS A 92 -1.29 -4.02 13.70
N ARG A 93 -0.53 -5.09 13.89
CA ARG A 93 0.15 -5.32 15.17
C ARG A 93 1.24 -4.26 15.35
N PRO A 94 1.44 -3.76 16.58
CA PRO A 94 2.56 -2.89 16.86
C PRO A 94 3.87 -3.62 16.55
N PRO A 95 4.87 -2.92 16.01
CA PRO A 95 6.15 -3.53 15.69
C PRO A 95 6.79 -4.09 16.97
N GLU A 96 7.26 -5.34 16.89
CA GLU A 96 8.05 -5.94 17.96
C GLU A 96 9.45 -5.30 17.95
N TYR A 97 9.73 -4.52 19.00
CA TYR A 97 11.05 -3.97 19.20
C TYR A 97 11.92 -5.00 19.93
N LEU A 98 13.06 -5.36 19.34
CA LEU A 98 14.12 -6.04 20.06
C LEU A 98 14.62 -5.12 21.18
N ARG A 99 14.36 -5.51 22.43
CA ARG A 99 14.89 -4.82 23.61
C ARG A 99 16.23 -5.47 24.00
N PRO A 100 17.34 -4.73 23.98
CA PRO A 100 18.62 -5.25 24.49
C PRO A 100 18.47 -5.66 25.96
N ALA A 101 19.03 -6.81 26.33
CA ALA A 101 19.05 -7.26 27.72
C ALA A 101 19.84 -6.24 28.58
N GLY A 102 19.26 -5.81 29.71
CA GLY A 102 19.93 -4.94 30.69
C GLY A 102 19.65 -3.43 30.59
N ARG A 103 18.68 -2.98 29.79
CA ARG A 103 18.25 -1.57 29.80
C ARG A 103 17.45 -1.27 31.08
N SER A 104 18.04 -0.54 32.02
CA SER A 104 17.32 0.07 33.15
C SER A 104 16.36 1.16 32.63
N GLU A 105 15.19 1.27 33.27
CA GLU A 105 14.11 2.20 32.89
C GLU A 105 14.54 3.67 32.79
#